data_AF-A0A2V7FEI6-F1
#
_entry.id   AF-A0A2V7FEI6-F1
#
_cell.length_a   1.000
_cell.length_b   1.000
_cell.length_c   1.000
_cell.angle_alpha   90.00
_cell.angle_beta   90.00
_cell.angle_gamma   90.00
#
_symmetry.space_group_name_H-M   'P 1'
#
loop_
_entity.id
_entity.type
_entity.pdbx_description
1 polymer ?
#
loop_
_entity_poly.entity_id
_entity_poly.type
_entity_poly.pdbx_seq_one_letter_code
_entity_poly.pdbx_strand_id
1 'polypeptide(L)'
;MRRFLVLPFVATVLLAMVGPSFAQAKPGTMPEAAATPTKPAHVRQLVGSIVSVDAQAKTVVVQRTAKGKSQEYTFAADKDAAAALAQLKPGERVRVSYIEENGRMTAEKITDVGHAAKK
;
A
#
# COMPACT_ATOMS: atom_id res chain seq x y z
N MET A 1 6.51 19.90 14.85
CA MET A 1 5.72 20.37 16.01
C MET A 1 4.72 19.29 16.38
N ARG A 2 4.86 18.74 17.58
CA ARG A 2 3.99 17.68 18.12
C ARG A 2 2.64 18.28 18.49
N ARG A 3 1.55 17.67 18.04
CA ARG A 3 0.21 17.91 18.59
C ARG A 3 -0.36 16.59 19.06
N PHE A 4 -0.02 16.27 20.30
CA PHE A 4 -0.80 15.37 21.14
C PHE A 4 -2.18 15.99 21.32
N LEU A 5 -3.22 15.30 20.85
CA LEU A 5 -4.59 15.58 21.27
C LEU A 5 -5.12 14.30 21.91
N VAL A 6 -5.31 14.39 23.22
CA VAL A 6 -5.77 13.31 24.10
C VAL A 6 -7.24 13.57 24.42
N LEU A 7 -8.11 12.61 24.03
CA LEU A 7 -9.41 12.18 24.60
C LEU A 7 -10.57 13.22 24.75
N PRO A 8 -11.87 12.80 24.79
CA PRO A 8 -12.39 11.69 25.61
C PRO A 8 -13.40 10.72 24.97
N PHE A 9 -13.36 9.52 25.54
CA PHE A 9 -14.43 8.54 25.75
C PHE A 9 -15.84 9.17 25.84
N VAL A 10 -16.76 8.79 24.94
CA VAL A 10 -18.20 8.78 25.22
C VAL A 10 -18.80 7.52 24.60
N ALA A 11 -19.21 6.63 25.48
CA ALA A 11 -19.95 5.41 25.17
C ALA A 11 -21.42 5.75 24.89
N THR A 12 -21.94 5.28 23.76
CA THR A 12 -23.39 5.13 23.56
C THR A 12 -23.65 3.76 22.95
N VAL A 13 -24.00 2.83 23.85
CA VAL A 13 -24.54 1.51 23.56
C VAL A 13 -26.04 1.68 23.28
N LEU A 14 -26.53 1.19 22.14
CA LEU A 14 -27.80 0.45 21.97
C LEU A 14 -28.13 0.33 20.49
N LEU A 15 -27.79 -0.80 19.87
CA LEU A 15 -28.59 -1.32 18.78
C LEU A 15 -28.78 -2.81 19.01
N ALA A 16 -29.96 -3.15 19.55
CA ALA A 16 -30.44 -4.51 19.65
C ALA A 16 -30.61 -5.06 18.22
N MET A 17 -29.79 -6.03 17.84
CA MET A 17 -29.99 -6.80 16.61
C MET A 17 -30.52 -8.21 16.96
N VAL A 18 -31.84 -8.33 16.95
CA VAL A 18 -32.59 -9.57 16.72
C VAL A 18 -32.45 -9.90 15.22
N GLY A 19 -32.16 -11.10 14.73
CA GLY A 19 -31.83 -12.39 15.31
C GLY A 19 -31.13 -13.25 14.23
N PRO A 20 -30.88 -14.55 14.48
CA PRO A 20 -30.14 -15.39 13.56
C PRO A 20 -31.05 -15.89 12.43
N SER A 21 -30.86 -15.37 11.22
CA SER A 21 -31.33 -16.06 10.01
C SER A 21 -30.18 -16.93 9.48
N PHE A 22 -29.92 -18.04 10.16
CA PHE A 22 -29.14 -19.14 9.57
C PHE A 22 -30.11 -20.00 8.75
N ALA A 23 -30.22 -19.66 7.47
CA ALA A 23 -30.74 -20.59 6.48
C ALA A 23 -29.78 -21.78 6.41
N GLN A 24 -30.19 -22.88 7.03
CA GLN A 24 -29.55 -24.18 6.87
C GLN A 24 -29.78 -24.67 5.44
N ALA A 25 -28.83 -24.39 4.54
CA ALA A 25 -28.70 -25.10 3.28
C ALA A 25 -27.61 -26.19 3.42
N LYS A 26 -28.08 -27.42 3.21
CA LYS A 26 -27.43 -28.73 3.18
C LYS A 26 -25.99 -28.75 2.61
N PRO A 27 -25.10 -29.64 3.10
CA PRO A 27 -23.70 -29.72 2.73
C PRO A 27 -23.53 -30.12 1.27
N GLY A 28 -22.79 -29.30 0.54
CA GLY A 28 -22.43 -29.56 -0.84
C GLY A 28 -21.63 -28.39 -1.36
N THR A 29 -20.37 -28.69 -1.68
CA THR A 29 -19.48 -27.81 -2.44
C THR A 29 -18.95 -26.65 -1.61
N MET A 30 -17.71 -26.82 -1.12
CA MET A 30 -16.81 -25.69 -0.87
C MET A 30 -17.03 -24.66 -1.98
N PRO A 31 -17.21 -23.36 -1.70
CA PRO A 31 -16.90 -22.38 -2.71
C PRO A 31 -15.40 -22.57 -2.93
N GLU A 32 -15.07 -23.35 -3.96
CA GLU A 32 -13.82 -23.22 -4.70
C GLU A 32 -13.65 -21.73 -4.83
N ALA A 33 -12.71 -21.21 -4.04
CA ALA A 33 -12.34 -19.81 -4.04
C ALA A 33 -12.21 -19.48 -5.50
N ALA A 34 -13.14 -18.67 -6.02
CA ALA A 34 -13.12 -18.26 -7.39
C ALA A 34 -11.75 -17.61 -7.55
N ALA A 35 -10.82 -18.38 -8.11
CA ALA A 35 -9.56 -17.92 -8.63
C ALA A 35 -9.99 -17.05 -9.80
N THR A 36 -10.40 -15.84 -9.44
CA THR A 36 -10.54 -14.73 -10.35
C THR A 36 -9.24 -14.77 -11.14
N PRO A 37 -9.33 -14.86 -12.48
CA PRO A 37 -8.14 -14.96 -13.30
C PRO A 37 -7.26 -13.80 -12.88
N THR A 38 -6.13 -14.12 -12.21
CA THR A 38 -5.16 -13.12 -11.78
C THR A 38 -4.63 -12.54 -13.06
N LYS A 39 -5.32 -11.50 -13.54
CA LYS A 39 -4.91 -10.68 -14.67
C LYS A 39 -3.45 -10.37 -14.37
N PRO A 40 -2.51 -10.67 -15.28
CA PRO A 40 -1.09 -10.54 -14.97
C PRO A 40 -0.89 -9.14 -14.42
N ALA A 41 -0.54 -9.10 -13.13
CA ALA A 41 -0.33 -7.88 -12.39
C ALA A 41 0.67 -7.06 -13.19
N HIS A 42 0.18 -6.02 -13.87
CA HIS A 42 1.02 -5.23 -14.75
C HIS A 42 1.94 -4.43 -13.84
N VAL A 43 3.17 -4.89 -13.69
CA VAL A 43 4.19 -4.21 -12.89
C VAL A 43 4.47 -2.88 -13.58
N ARG A 44 3.97 -1.81 -12.96
CA ARG A 44 4.19 -0.43 -13.36
C ARG A 44 5.49 0.04 -12.74
N GLN A 45 6.13 1.00 -13.39
CA GLN A 45 7.36 1.60 -12.87
C GLN A 45 7.17 3.10 -12.76
N LEU A 46 7.50 3.63 -11.59
CA LEU A 46 7.50 5.05 -11.30
C LEU A 46 8.90 5.46 -10.86
N VAL A 47 9.42 6.51 -11.50
CA VAL A 47 10.67 7.16 -11.08
C VAL A 47 10.30 8.50 -10.46
N GLY A 48 10.76 8.74 -9.25
CA GLY A 48 10.49 9.97 -8.51
C GLY A 48 11.43 10.14 -7.32
N SER A 49 11.24 11.23 -6.60
CA SER A 49 12.00 11.53 -5.39
C SER A 49 11.20 11.16 -4.16
N ILE A 50 11.84 10.57 -3.16
CA ILE A 50 11.18 10.22 -1.91
C ILE A 50 10.88 11.49 -1.13
N VAL A 51 9.63 11.68 -0.72
CA VAL A 51 9.22 12.78 0.15
C VAL A 51 9.28 12.34 1.61
N SER A 52 8.80 11.11 1.87
CA SER A 52 8.74 10.55 3.21
C SER A 52 8.74 9.03 3.17
N VAL A 53 9.29 8.42 4.21
CA VAL A 53 9.27 6.97 4.45
C VAL A 53 8.64 6.73 5.80
N ASP A 54 7.60 5.89 5.84
CA ASP A 54 7.01 5.41 7.07
C ASP A 54 7.32 3.92 7.23
N ALA A 55 8.35 3.62 8.02
CA ALA A 55 8.76 2.25 8.29
C ALA A 55 7.77 1.48 9.17
N GLN A 56 6.93 2.18 9.95
CA GLN A 56 5.93 1.54 10.82
C GLN A 56 4.72 1.09 10.00
N ALA A 57 4.23 1.96 9.13
CA ALA A 57 3.15 1.67 8.20
C ALA A 57 3.62 0.87 6.97
N LYS A 58 4.93 0.71 6.79
CA LYS A 58 5.57 0.13 5.59
C LYS A 58 5.10 0.84 4.32
N THR A 59 5.06 2.16 4.36
CA THR A 59 4.63 2.99 3.23
C THR A 59 5.71 3.99 2.85
N VAL A 60 5.72 4.38 1.58
CA VAL A 60 6.62 5.40 1.06
C VAL A 60 5.86 6.37 0.20
N VAL A 61 6.14 7.65 0.40
CA VAL A 61 5.58 8.74 -0.41
C VAL A 61 6.65 9.15 -1.40
N VAL A 62 6.35 8.99 -2.69
CA VAL A 62 7.24 9.37 -3.79
C VAL A 62 6.59 10.48 -4.58
N GLN A 63 7.31 11.58 -4.73
CA GLN A 63 6.94 12.69 -5.60
C GLN A 63 7.51 12.47 -6.99
N ARG A 64 6.63 12.47 -7.98
CA ARG A 64 7.00 12.49 -9.40
C ARG A 64 6.59 13.83 -9.98
N THR A 65 7.56 14.55 -10.52
CA THR A 65 7.28 15.72 -11.36
C THR A 65 7.15 15.29 -12.81
N ALA A 66 5.97 15.46 -13.39
CA ALA A 66 5.70 15.19 -14.79
C ALA A 66 5.05 16.42 -15.43
N LYS A 67 5.60 16.89 -16.57
CA LYS A 67 5.10 18.06 -17.31
C LYS A 67 4.90 19.31 -16.42
N GLY A 68 5.84 19.56 -15.50
CA GLY A 68 5.79 20.70 -14.57
C GLY A 68 4.80 20.56 -13.40
N LYS A 69 4.12 19.42 -13.26
CA LYS A 69 3.24 19.12 -12.12
C LYS A 69 3.90 18.07 -11.23
N SER A 70 4.02 18.37 -9.94
CA SER A 70 4.44 17.40 -8.93
C SER A 70 3.21 16.64 -8.44
N GLN A 71 3.24 15.32 -8.56
CA GLN A 71 2.25 14.41 -8.00
C GLN A 71 2.92 13.51 -6.98
N GLU A 72 2.30 13.39 -5.82
CA GLU A 72 2.73 12.49 -4.75
C GLU A 72 1.96 11.19 -4.83
N TYR A 73 2.68 10.09 -4.72
CA TYR A 73 2.14 8.75 -4.77
C TYR A 73 2.54 8.02 -3.49
N THR A 74 1.56 7.46 -2.80
CA THR A 74 1.80 6.63 -1.62
C THR A 74 1.78 5.18 -2.05
N PHE A 75 2.89 4.49 -1.82
CA PHE A 75 3.03 3.07 -2.09
C PHE A 75 3.14 2.30 -0.78
N ALA A 76 2.41 1.19 -0.65
CA ALA A 76 2.68 0.20 0.38
C ALA A 76 3.88 -0.64 -0.07
N ALA A 77 4.89 -0.79 0.77
CA ALA A 77 6.05 -1.62 0.46
C ALA A 77 5.76 -3.08 0.81
N ASP A 78 6.04 -3.97 -0.14
CA ASP A 78 6.13 -5.41 0.11
C ASP A 78 7.40 -5.75 0.92
N LYS A 79 7.61 -7.02 1.27
CA LYS A 79 8.76 -7.44 2.11
C LYS A 79 10.11 -7.02 1.52
N ASP A 80 10.31 -7.23 0.22
CA ASP A 80 11.54 -6.84 -0.48
C ASP A 80 11.70 -5.32 -0.56
N ALA A 81 10.62 -4.60 -0.86
CA ALA A 81 10.62 -3.15 -0.87
C ALA A 81 10.84 -2.56 0.53
N ALA A 82 10.35 -3.19 1.59
CA ALA A 82 10.51 -2.74 2.97
C ALA A 82 11.96 -2.83 3.45
N ALA A 83 12.72 -3.82 2.97
CA ALA A 83 14.17 -3.88 3.20
C ALA A 83 14.88 -2.69 2.54
N ALA A 84 14.48 -2.33 1.32
CA ALA A 84 14.98 -1.13 0.64
C ALA A 84 14.57 0.15 1.38
N LEU A 85 13.34 0.26 1.91
CA LEU A 85 12.88 1.43 2.67
C LEU A 85 13.81 1.81 3.83
N ALA A 86 14.42 0.83 4.49
CA ALA A 86 15.34 1.08 5.60
C ALA A 86 16.66 1.77 5.16
N GLN A 87 17.03 1.61 3.89
CA GLN A 87 18.24 2.18 3.30
C GLN A 87 17.98 3.53 2.62
N LEU A 88 16.72 3.78 2.24
CA LEU A 88 16.29 4.94 1.47
C LEU A 88 16.07 6.17 2.34
N LYS A 89 16.47 7.33 1.82
CA LYS A 89 16.29 8.62 2.50
C LYS A 89 15.34 9.55 1.76
N PRO A 90 14.57 10.39 2.48
CA PRO A 90 13.87 11.50 1.87
C PRO A 90 14.82 12.38 1.06
N GLY A 91 14.40 12.76 -0.15
CA GLY A 91 15.17 13.52 -1.12
C GLY A 91 15.90 12.67 -2.17
N GLU A 92 16.07 11.37 -1.94
CA GLU A 92 16.70 10.49 -2.93
C GLU A 92 15.76 10.14 -4.07
N ARG A 93 16.34 9.94 -5.26
CA ARG A 93 15.60 9.58 -6.46
C ARG A 93 15.63 8.07 -6.64
N VAL A 94 14.46 7.48 -6.67
CA VAL A 94 14.26 6.03 -6.76
C VAL A 94 13.38 5.64 -7.94
N ARG A 95 13.57 4.41 -8.39
CA ARG A 95 12.68 3.68 -9.28
C ARG A 95 11.91 2.66 -8.47
N VAL A 96 10.60 2.87 -8.38
CA VAL A 96 9.64 1.98 -7.73
C VAL A 96 8.94 1.16 -8.78
N SER A 97 9.11 -0.16 -8.74
CA SER A 97 8.27 -1.12 -9.44
C SER A 97 7.10 -1.46 -8.53
N TYR A 98 5.88 -1.20 -8.98
CA TYR A 98 4.67 -1.40 -8.20
C TYR A 98 3.58 -2.08 -9.01
N ILE A 99 2.71 -2.78 -8.29
CA ILE A 99 1.49 -3.38 -8.81
C ILE A 99 0.33 -2.60 -8.21
N GLU A 100 -0.70 -2.35 -9.01
CA GLU A 100 -1.97 -1.84 -8.51
C GLU A 100 -2.96 -3.00 -8.46
N GLU A 101 -3.36 -3.39 -7.26
CA GLU A 101 -4.32 -4.47 -7.04
C GLU A 101 -5.44 -3.97 -6.13
N ASN A 102 -6.70 -4.13 -6.54
CA ASN A 102 -7.86 -3.69 -5.77
C ASN A 102 -7.81 -2.20 -5.35
N GLY A 103 -7.22 -1.33 -6.19
CA GLY A 103 -7.04 0.10 -5.90
C GLY A 103 -5.92 0.41 -4.90
N ARG A 104 -5.11 -0.58 -4.51
CA ARG A 104 -3.95 -0.42 -3.64
C ARG A 104 -2.67 -0.50 -4.46
N MET A 105 -1.80 0.49 -4.30
CA MET A 105 -0.48 0.52 -4.95
C MET A 105 0.54 -0.17 -4.04
N THR A 106 1.01 -1.34 -4.43
CA THR A 106 2.01 -2.11 -3.71
C THR A 106 3.35 -2.07 -4.45
N ALA A 107 4.36 -1.45 -3.84
CA ALA A 107 5.73 -1.47 -4.31
C ALA A 107 6.34 -2.86 -4.07
N GLU A 108 6.66 -3.55 -5.15
CA GLU A 108 7.29 -4.87 -5.12
C GLU A 108 8.81 -4.73 -5.02
N LYS A 109 9.37 -3.71 -5.67
CA LYS A 109 10.81 -3.45 -5.69
C LYS A 109 11.10 -1.98 -5.74
N ILE A 110 12.04 -1.53 -4.91
CA ILE A 110 12.56 -0.17 -4.93
C ILE A 110 14.06 -0.25 -5.21
N THR A 111 14.51 0.55 -6.16
CA THR A 111 15.92 0.61 -6.57
C THR A 111 16.35 2.06 -6.73
N ASP A 112 17.52 2.41 -6.23
CA ASP A 112 18.08 3.74 -6.44
C ASP A 112 18.46 3.95 -7.91
N VAL A 113 18.07 5.10 -8.47
CA VAL A 113 18.36 5.41 -9.87
C VAL A 113 19.86 5.63 -10.07
N GLY A 114 20.58 6.06 -9.02
CA GLY A 114 22.05 6.15 -9.01
C GLY A 114 22.74 4.79 -9.04
N HIS A 115 22.14 3.75 -8.48
CA HIS A 115 22.67 2.37 -8.52
C HIS A 115 22.27 1.62 -9.80
N ALA A 116 21.15 1.95 -10.42
CA ALA A 116 20.68 1.28 -11.63
C ALA A 116 21.51 1.62 -12.90
N ALA A 117 22.33 2.68 -12.87
CA ALA A 117 23.15 3.11 -14.00
C ALA A 117 24.50 2.38 -14.13
N LYS A 118 24.80 1.41 -13.27
CA LYS A 118 26.07 0.67 -13.27
C LYS A 118 25.83 -0.83 -13.46
N LYS A 119 25.61 -1.25 -14.70
CA LYS A 119 25.82 -2.63 -15.16
C LYS A 119 26.42 -2.62 -16.54
#